data_AF-A0A914D4J2-F1
#
_entry.id   AF-A0A914D4J2-F1
#
_cell.length_a   1.000
_cell.length_b   1.000
_cell.length_c   1.000
_cell.angle_alpha   90.00
_cell.angle_beta   90.00
_cell.angle_gamma   90.00
#
_symmetry.space_group_name_H-M   'P 1'
#
loop_
_entity.id
_entity.type
_entity.pdbx_description
1 polymer ?
#
loop_
_entity_poly.entity_id
_entity_poly.type
_entity_poly.pdbx_seq_one_letter_code
_entity_poly.pdbx_strand_id
1 'polypeptide(L)'
;MRKCLATEAKDCNVLILWLDCDMEGENICFEVIEAVRNAMKKSQTGNFTDVVFRARFSSLKDVETAMNCLIKPNFKQSLSVDCRRELDLRIGVAFSRFQTFHFRVQISFL
;
A
#
# COMPACT_ATOMS: atom_id res chain seq x y z
N MET A 1 -8.78 2.34 12.06
CA MET A 1 -7.42 2.66 11.56
C MET A 1 -7.37 3.98 10.80
N ARG A 2 -8.07 4.13 9.65
CA ARG A 2 -8.03 5.37 8.83
C ARG A 2 -8.38 6.66 9.57
N LYS A 3 -9.36 6.61 10.48
CA LYS A 3 -9.80 7.79 11.27
C LYS A 3 -8.71 8.33 12.20
N CYS A 4 -7.95 7.46 12.87
CA CYS A 4 -6.89 7.89 13.79
C CYS A 4 -5.75 8.58 13.02
N LEU A 5 -5.30 7.99 11.92
CA LEU A 5 -4.25 8.58 11.07
C LEU A 5 -4.67 9.95 10.51
N ALA A 6 -5.93 10.08 10.07
CA ALA A 6 -6.46 11.36 9.61
C ALA A 6 -6.47 12.42 10.73
N THR A 7 -6.84 12.05 11.96
CA THR A 7 -6.82 12.97 13.10
C THR A 7 -5.41 13.46 13.41
N GLU A 8 -4.43 12.54 13.50
CA GLU A 8 -3.02 12.89 13.78
C GLU A 8 -2.41 13.74 12.66
N ALA A 9 -2.80 13.48 11.41
CA ALA A 9 -2.24 14.17 10.26
C ALA A 9 -2.76 15.61 10.07
N LYS A 10 -3.81 16.03 10.80
CA LYS A 10 -4.54 17.28 10.55
C LYS A 10 -3.65 18.52 10.53
N ASP A 11 -2.68 18.58 11.44
CA ASP A 11 -1.79 19.73 11.60
C ASP A 11 -0.39 19.53 11.01
N CYS A 12 -0.15 18.38 10.36
CA CYS A 12 1.12 18.05 9.74
C CYS A 12 1.29 18.73 8.38
N ASN A 13 2.49 19.24 8.12
CA ASN A 13 2.89 19.82 6.84
C ASN A 13 3.56 18.82 5.91
N VAL A 14 4.21 17.79 6.46
CA VAL A 14 5.03 16.81 5.74
C VAL A 14 4.66 15.42 6.24
N LEU A 15 4.58 14.47 5.31
CA LEU A 15 4.33 13.05 5.59
C LEU A 15 5.57 12.25 5.19
N ILE A 16 6.18 11.56 6.15
CA ILE A 16 7.33 10.67 5.91
C ILE A 16 6.90 9.23 6.20
N LEU A 17 7.01 8.35 5.21
CA LEU A 17 6.56 6.97 5.28
C LEU A 17 7.74 6.04 5.57
N TRP A 18 7.65 5.32 6.69
CA TRP A 18 8.68 4.44 7.25
C TRP A 18 8.33 2.94 7.18
N LEU A 19 7.50 2.55 6.22
CA LEU A 19 7.12 1.14 6.03
C LEU A 19 8.30 0.28 5.54
N ASP A 20 8.10 -1.03 5.49
CA ASP A 20 9.08 -1.98 4.95
C ASP A 20 9.37 -1.72 3.47
N CYS A 21 10.62 -1.93 3.06
CA CYS A 21 11.12 -1.57 1.72
C CYS A 21 10.82 -2.62 0.64
N ASP A 22 9.64 -3.22 0.68
CA ASP A 22 9.15 -4.18 -0.32
C ASP A 22 7.95 -3.62 -1.11
N MET A 23 7.44 -4.41 -2.06
CA MET A 23 6.31 -3.98 -2.88
C MET A 23 5.01 -3.81 -2.08
N GLU A 24 4.81 -4.62 -1.02
CA GLU A 24 3.61 -4.54 -0.18
C GLU A 24 3.64 -3.27 0.69
N GLY A 25 4.80 -2.95 1.25
CA GLY A 25 5.04 -1.72 2.00
C GLY A 25 4.82 -0.47 1.16
N GLU A 26 5.20 -0.49 -0.14
CA GLU A 26 4.84 0.59 -1.07
C GLU A 26 3.33 0.65 -1.33
N ASN A 27 2.62 -0.48 -1.42
CA ASN A 27 1.17 -0.45 -1.56
C ASN A 27 0.48 0.17 -0.34
N ILE A 28 0.89 -0.25 0.85
CA ILE A 28 0.36 0.28 2.11
C ILE A 28 0.71 1.77 2.27
N CYS A 29 1.88 2.21 1.79
CA CYS A 29 2.21 3.65 1.70
C CYS A 29 1.10 4.43 0.98
N PHE A 30 0.64 3.97 -0.18
CA PHE A 30 -0.42 4.64 -0.94
C PHE A 30 -1.78 4.61 -0.23
N GLU A 31 -2.09 3.54 0.49
CA GLU A 31 -3.30 3.49 1.33
C GLU A 31 -3.26 4.51 2.48
N VAL A 32 -2.10 4.68 3.11
CA VAL A 32 -1.90 5.69 4.16
C VAL A 32 -2.00 7.10 3.59
N ILE A 33 -1.36 7.36 2.45
CA ILE A 33 -1.44 8.64 1.72
C ILE A 33 -2.90 9.00 1.48
N GLU A 34 -3.70 8.08 0.94
CA GLU A 34 -5.11 8.33 0.66
C GLU A 34 -5.94 8.55 1.94
N ALA A 35 -5.61 7.85 3.03
CA ALA A 35 -6.29 8.03 4.31
C ALA A 35 -6.05 9.42 4.94
N VAL A 36 -4.88 10.02 4.74
CA VAL A 36 -4.51 11.29 5.40
C VAL A 36 -4.58 12.52 4.48
N ARG A 37 -4.64 12.33 3.16
CA ARG A 37 -4.64 13.39 2.15
C ARG A 37 -5.64 14.51 2.41
N ASN A 38 -6.85 14.15 2.82
CA ASN A 38 -7.95 15.10 3.06
C ASN A 38 -7.87 15.78 4.43
N ALA A 39 -7.08 15.23 5.36
CA ALA A 39 -6.95 15.77 6.70
C ALA A 39 -5.76 16.72 6.84
N MET A 40 -4.65 16.42 6.15
CA MET A 40 -3.43 17.23 6.20
C MET A 40 -3.61 18.66 5.71
N LYS A 41 -2.73 19.55 6.17
CA LYS A 41 -2.64 20.92 5.66
C LYS A 41 -2.38 20.92 4.15
N LYS A 42 -3.11 21.78 3.44
CA LYS A 42 -2.91 21.94 1.99
C LYS A 42 -1.49 22.42 1.72
N SER A 43 -0.82 21.75 0.79
CA SER A 43 0.51 22.15 0.32
C SER A 43 0.45 23.55 -0.28
N GLN A 44 1.48 24.37 -0.01
CA GLN A 44 1.59 25.71 -0.58
C GLN A 44 1.74 25.67 -2.11
N THR A 45 2.29 24.57 -2.64
CA THR A 45 2.51 24.33 -4.08
C THR A 45 1.29 23.74 -4.79
N GLY A 46 0.20 23.48 -4.08
CA GLY A 46 -1.04 22.90 -4.62
C GLY A 46 -1.03 21.37 -4.77
N ASN A 47 0.14 20.75 -4.93
CA ASN A 47 0.28 19.30 -5.06
C ASN A 47 0.59 18.62 -3.71
N PHE A 48 -0.25 17.65 -3.33
CA PHE A 48 -0.07 16.86 -2.11
C PHE A 48 1.16 15.93 -2.18
N THR A 49 1.51 15.45 -3.37
CA THR A 49 2.66 14.56 -3.58
C THR A 49 3.99 15.21 -3.23
N ASP A 50 4.06 16.55 -3.22
CA ASP A 50 5.29 17.29 -2.93
C ASP A 50 5.68 17.22 -1.46
N VAL A 51 4.69 17.09 -0.57
CA VAL A 51 4.89 17.00 0.88
C VAL A 51 4.96 15.55 1.40
N VAL A 52 4.84 14.57 0.51
CA VAL A 52 4.96 13.15 0.85
C VAL A 52 6.34 12.63 0.50
N PHE A 53 6.95 11.93 1.44
CA PHE A 53 8.27 11.33 1.32
C PHE A 53 8.26 9.90 1.81
N ARG A 54 9.20 9.12 1.29
CA ARG A 54 9.41 7.72 1.58
C ARG A 54 10.84 7.54 2.08
N ALA A 55 10.99 7.06 3.30
CA ALA A 55 12.28 6.66 3.84
C ALA A 55 12.61 5.25 3.36
N ARG A 56 13.81 5.05 2.77
CA ARG A 56 14.30 3.72 2.40
C ARG A 56 15.48 3.34 3.27
N PHE A 57 15.34 2.22 3.95
CA PHE A 57 16.36 1.65 4.83
C PHE A 57 16.44 0.15 4.59
N SER A 58 17.66 -0.39 4.63
CA SER A 58 17.90 -1.83 4.50
C SER A 58 17.98 -2.49 5.88
N SER A 59 18.39 -1.73 6.89
CA SER A 59 18.44 -2.17 8.28
C SER A 59 18.05 -1.03 9.24
N LEU A 60 17.75 -1.38 10.49
CA LEU A 60 17.50 -0.41 11.56
C LEU A 60 18.71 0.50 11.86
N LYS A 61 19.92 0.13 11.41
CA LYS A 61 21.12 0.96 11.60
C LYS A 61 21.22 2.08 10.57
N ASP A 62 20.46 2.01 9.47
CA ASP A 62 20.55 2.94 8.34
C ASP A 62 19.52 4.08 8.43
N VAL A 63 18.87 4.26 9.58
CA VAL A 63 17.77 5.23 9.78
C VAL A 63 18.24 6.67 9.57
N GLU A 64 19.43 7.03 10.06
CA GLU A 64 19.97 8.38 9.85
C GLU A 64 20.25 8.65 8.37
N THR A 65 20.83 7.69 7.65
CA THR A 65 21.07 7.79 6.21
C THR A 65 19.75 7.89 5.44
N ALA A 66 18.74 7.08 5.81
CA ALA A 66 17.42 7.12 5.19
C ALA A 66 16.71 8.47 5.39
N MET A 67 16.87 9.09 6.56
CA MET A 67 16.31 10.42 6.85
C MET A 67 16.99 11.53 6.03
N ASN A 68 18.29 11.38 5.77
CA ASN A 68 19.04 12.32 4.92
C ASN A 68 18.79 12.11 3.41
N CYS A 69 18.33 10.92 3.01
CA CYS A 69 18.10 10.53 1.62
C CYS A 69 16.64 10.12 1.36
N LEU A 70 15.70 11.00 1.69
CA LEU A 70 14.27 10.77 1.44
C LEU A 70 13.95 10.77 -0.06
N ILE A 71 13.15 9.79 -0.49
CA ILE A 71 12.70 9.67 -1.88
C ILE A 71 11.18 9.85 -2.00
N LYS A 72 10.65 9.84 -3.23
CA LYS A 72 9.20 9.81 -3.46
C LYS A 72 8.69 8.35 -3.50
N PRO A 73 7.47 8.07 -2.99
CA PRO A 73 6.87 6.74 -3.07
C PRO A 73 6.64 6.32 -4.52
N ASN A 74 6.81 5.03 -4.81
CA ASN A 74 6.78 4.53 -6.19
C ASN A 74 5.43 3.91 -6.55
N PHE A 75 4.59 4.68 -7.25
CA PHE A 75 3.24 4.25 -7.63
C PHE A 75 3.21 2.98 -8.49
N LYS A 76 4.24 2.74 -9.32
CA LYS A 76 4.27 1.56 -10.19
C LYS A 76 4.43 0.26 -9.39
N GLN A 77 5.11 0.30 -8.24
CA GLN A 77 5.26 -0.86 -7.37
C GLN A 77 3.93 -1.21 -6.69
N SER A 78 3.20 -0.21 -6.21
CA SER A 78 1.83 -0.39 -5.69
C SER A 78 0.89 -0.97 -6.76
N LEU A 79 0.89 -0.42 -7.98
CA LEU A 79 0.03 -0.92 -9.06
C LEU A 79 0.32 -2.40 -9.42
N SER A 80 1.58 -2.81 -9.36
CA SER A 80 1.98 -4.21 -9.56
C SER A 80 1.36 -5.13 -8.52
N VAL A 81 1.33 -4.70 -7.26
CA VAL A 81 0.71 -5.47 -6.16
C VAL A 81 -0.79 -5.58 -6.35
N ASP A 82 -1.46 -4.48 -6.69
CA ASP A 82 -2.91 -4.49 -6.94
C ASP A 82 -3.28 -5.41 -8.10
N CYS A 83 -2.53 -5.35 -9.21
CA CYS A 83 -2.70 -6.24 -10.36
C CYS A 83 -2.56 -7.71 -9.95
N ARG A 84 -1.51 -8.04 -9.18
CA ARG A 84 -1.29 -9.40 -8.68
C ARG A 84 -2.44 -9.87 -7.78
N ARG A 85 -2.90 -9.05 -6.84
CA ARG A 85 -4.03 -9.40 -5.96
C ARG A 85 -5.30 -9.67 -6.75
N GLU A 86 -5.59 -8.87 -7.76
CA GLU A 86 -6.77 -9.04 -8.61
C GLU A 86 -6.69 -10.33 -9.43
N LEU A 87 -5.53 -10.62 -10.02
CA LEU A 87 -5.28 -11.86 -10.76
C LEU A 87 -5.43 -13.09 -9.85
N ASP A 88 -4.77 -13.09 -8.69
CA ASP A 88 -4.82 -14.19 -7.74
C ASP A 88 -6.27 -14.45 -7.28
N LEU A 89 -7.05 -13.40 -7.02
CA LEU A 89 -8.46 -13.53 -6.65
C LEU A 89 -9.30 -14.13 -7.78
N ARG A 90 -9.18 -13.60 -9.00
CA ARG A 90 -9.99 -14.05 -10.14
C ARG A 90 -9.68 -15.48 -10.53
N ILE A 91 -8.40 -15.80 -10.65
CA ILE A 91 -7.92 -17.15 -10.97
C ILE A 91 -8.28 -18.10 -9.83
N GLY A 92 -8.00 -17.72 -8.59
CA GLY A 92 -8.32 -18.52 -7.40
C GLY A 92 -9.80 -18.87 -7.30
N VAL A 93 -10.70 -17.89 -7.50
CA VAL A 93 -12.16 -18.13 -7.48
C VAL A 93 -12.60 -19.02 -8.65
N ALA A 94 -12.10 -18.79 -9.86
CA ALA A 94 -12.46 -19.58 -11.03
C ALA A 94 -12.06 -21.06 -10.85
N PHE A 95 -10.81 -21.32 -10.46
CA PHE A 95 -10.32 -22.68 -10.25
C PHE A 95 -10.96 -23.36 -9.04
N SER A 96 -11.14 -22.64 -7.93
CA SER A 96 -11.83 -23.21 -6.75
C SER A 96 -13.26 -23.62 -7.07
N ARG A 97 -13.99 -22.82 -7.85
CA ARG A 97 -15.35 -23.17 -8.31
C ARG A 97 -15.36 -24.37 -9.24
N PHE A 98 -14.43 -24.39 -10.21
CA PHE A 98 -14.30 -25.51 -11.14
C PHE A 98 -14.02 -26.83 -10.41
N GLN A 99 -13.00 -26.85 -9.53
CA GLN A 99 -12.65 -28.02 -8.74
C GLN A 99 -13.81 -28.46 -7.83
N THR A 100 -14.44 -27.53 -7.12
CA THR A 100 -15.58 -27.85 -6.24
C THR A 100 -16.72 -28.49 -7.02
N PHE A 101 -17.06 -27.98 -8.21
CA PHE A 101 -18.12 -28.54 -9.05
C PHE A 101 -17.73 -29.92 -9.59
N HIS A 102 -16.51 -30.08 -10.10
CA HIS A 102 -16.04 -31.34 -10.66
C HIS A 102 -15.97 -32.46 -9.61
N PHE A 103 -15.44 -32.17 -8.41
CA PHE A 103 -15.34 -33.15 -7.33
C PHE A 103 -16.68 -33.41 -6.61
N ARG A 104 -17.61 -32.44 -6.53
CA ARG A 104 -18.98 -32.71 -6.05
C ARG A 104 -19.74 -33.66 -6.96
N VAL A 105 -19.58 -33.52 -8.28
CA VAL A 105 -20.24 -34.41 -9.26
C VAL A 105 -19.69 -35.83 -9.16
N GLN A 106 -18.38 -36.02 -8.97
CA GLN A 106 -17.78 -37.35 -8.81
C GLN A 106 -18.21 -38.07 -7.52
N ILE A 107 -18.37 -37.36 -6.40
CA ILE A 107 -18.76 -37.98 -5.13
C ILE A 107 -20.28 -38.28 -5.09
N SER A 108 -21.12 -37.54 -5.82
CA SER A 108 -22.56 -37.81 -5.86
C SER A 108 -22.95 -39.07 -6.65
N PHE A 109 -22.00 -39.69 -7.35
CA PHE A 109 -22.17 -40.95 -8.10
C PHE A 109 -21.52 -42.16 -7.40
N LEU A 110 -21.07 -41.99 -6.15
CA LEU A 110 -20.61 -43.04 -5.23
C LEU A 110 -21.59 -43.14 -4.06
#